data_AF-A0A536DFX0-F1
#
_entry.id   AF-A0A536DFX0-F1
#
_cell.length_a   1.000
_cell.length_b   1.000
_cell.length_c   1.000
_cell.angle_alpha   90.00
_cell.angle_beta   90.00
_cell.angle_gamma   90.00
#
_symmetry.space_group_name_H-M   'P 1'
#
loop_
_entity.id
_entity.type
_entity.pdbx_description
1 polymer ?
#
loop_
_entity_poly.entity_id
_entity_poly.type
_entity_poly.pdbx_seq_one_letter_code
_entity_poly.pdbx_strand_id
1 'polypeptide(L)'
;MRSAVPHRAAATFYGLLTATGNPRLLAANTELFMTLPLTAAFLLLLRRQWLWSGLLMVVAGAFKQVAAAEVLLLPVGLLVLEARGARTGAAVRFGAGILIGIAAGAAALALTGSLAGFWRWTVETLTGYAAGNWSPAVLLDRSQSSIIPFVASAIVLWVAAGSVAVRWRSLWPAEKLAVAWLALSLLGSLAGGHWSWHYFIQVMAPLALLAGLAIDRALDTPVRRWIAAAVVIGVTVPAAAWTSFNFRADPLTYDWSPPVAQHEQVAEYIRTHTSPGDRVFVWGDWPALYAESDRLMSSRFPGFLRGFARTSGLPPNNWDTAPDVWPALQSDFERHPPELIVDTSTDDWSDFGPYPMSKYPVLANLVASSYHRVATIDGVVIYARNT
;
A
#
# COMPACT_ATOMS: atom_id res chain seq x y z
N MET A 1 0.70 -25.86 -33.05
CA MET A 1 0.21 -25.59 -31.68
C MET A 1 1.30 -24.83 -30.93
N ARG A 2 1.20 -23.49 -30.82
CA ARG A 2 2.09 -22.73 -29.93
C ARG A 2 1.63 -23.00 -28.49
N SER A 3 2.58 -23.33 -27.63
CA SER A 3 2.38 -23.92 -26.31
C SER A 3 1.53 -23.05 -25.38
N ALA A 4 0.68 -23.69 -24.57
CA ALA A 4 -0.05 -23.05 -23.45
C ALA A 4 0.84 -22.75 -22.23
N VAL A 5 2.17 -22.82 -22.41
CA VAL A 5 3.19 -22.80 -21.35
C VAL A 5 3.54 -21.40 -20.84
N PRO A 6 3.60 -20.32 -21.65
CA PRO A 6 3.99 -18.99 -21.15
C PRO A 6 3.00 -18.43 -20.12
N HIS A 7 1.69 -18.67 -20.34
CA HIS A 7 0.64 -18.18 -19.44
C HIS A 7 0.66 -18.89 -18.08
N ARG A 8 1.00 -20.19 -18.04
CA ARG A 8 1.11 -20.95 -16.79
C ARG A 8 2.32 -20.51 -15.98
N ALA A 9 3.46 -20.31 -16.62
CA ALA A 9 4.67 -19.83 -15.95
C ALA A 9 4.46 -18.43 -15.34
N ALA A 10 3.88 -17.50 -16.10
CA ALA A 10 3.57 -16.16 -15.61
C ALA A 10 2.60 -16.18 -14.41
N ALA A 11 1.53 -16.98 -14.47
CA ALA A 11 0.59 -17.13 -13.36
C ALA A 11 1.25 -17.72 -12.11
N THR A 12 2.07 -18.76 -12.28
CA THR A 12 2.84 -19.36 -11.18
C THR A 12 3.80 -18.36 -10.54
N PHE A 13 4.57 -17.61 -11.34
CA PHE A 13 5.49 -16.60 -10.82
C PHE A 13 4.77 -15.45 -10.13
N TYR A 14 3.60 -15.03 -10.62
CA TYR A 14 2.80 -14.02 -9.93
C TYR A 14 2.27 -14.53 -8.58
N GLY A 15 1.76 -15.76 -8.53
CA GLY A 15 1.32 -16.39 -7.28
C GLY A 15 2.46 -16.56 -6.28
N LEU A 16 3.66 -16.89 -6.75
CA LEU A 16 4.85 -16.95 -5.92
C LEU A 16 5.25 -15.56 -5.41
N LEU A 17 5.43 -14.57 -6.28
CA LEU A 17 5.81 -13.20 -5.88
C LEU A 17 4.87 -12.59 -4.84
N THR A 18 3.57 -12.92 -4.91
CA THR A 18 2.55 -12.43 -3.97
C THR A 18 2.53 -13.22 -2.67
N ALA A 19 2.82 -14.54 -2.69
CA ALA A 19 2.84 -15.39 -1.51
C ALA A 19 4.19 -15.45 -0.79
N THR A 20 5.29 -15.17 -1.50
CA THR A 20 6.65 -15.28 -0.99
C THR A 20 7.18 -13.89 -0.69
N GLY A 21 6.98 -13.44 0.55
CA GLY A 21 7.41 -12.11 0.93
C GLY A 21 6.87 -11.62 2.26
N ASN A 22 7.14 -10.34 2.52
CA ASN A 22 6.58 -9.61 3.65
C ASN A 22 5.05 -9.78 3.68
N PRO A 23 4.43 -10.21 4.79
CA PRO A 23 2.99 -10.55 4.78
C PRO A 23 2.06 -9.35 4.54
N ARG A 24 2.56 -8.10 4.62
CA ARG A 24 1.84 -6.91 4.15
C ARG A 24 1.46 -7.00 2.67
N LEU A 25 2.08 -7.89 1.87
CA LEU A 25 1.70 -8.19 0.49
C LEU A 25 0.30 -8.83 0.37
N LEU A 26 -0.12 -9.57 1.40
CA LEU A 26 -1.42 -10.25 1.44
C LEU A 26 -2.47 -9.48 2.26
N ALA A 27 -2.04 -8.46 3.00
CA ALA A 27 -2.95 -7.57 3.73
C ALA A 27 -3.84 -6.78 2.76
N ALA A 28 -5.06 -6.47 3.19
CA ALA A 28 -5.94 -5.56 2.47
C ALA A 28 -5.31 -4.16 2.44
N ASN A 29 -4.68 -3.81 1.32
CA ASN A 29 -3.99 -2.54 1.12
C ASN A 29 -4.38 -1.91 -0.23
N THR A 30 -4.08 -0.62 -0.38
CA THR A 30 -4.51 0.15 -1.56
C THR A 30 -3.82 -0.31 -2.84
N GLU A 31 -2.58 -0.79 -2.79
CA GLU A 31 -1.89 -1.36 -3.95
C GLU A 31 -2.54 -2.63 -4.47
N LEU A 32 -2.98 -3.53 -3.58
CA LEU A 32 -3.65 -4.75 -3.96
C LEU A 32 -4.96 -4.44 -4.70
N PHE A 33 -5.76 -3.52 -4.14
CA PHE A 33 -7.01 -3.08 -4.79
C PHE A 33 -6.79 -2.31 -6.09
N MET A 34 -5.70 -1.53 -6.18
CA MET A 34 -5.28 -0.83 -7.40
C MET A 34 -4.87 -1.80 -8.52
N THR A 35 -4.28 -2.95 -8.20
CA THR A 35 -3.63 -3.84 -9.18
C THR A 35 -4.62 -4.46 -10.17
N LEU A 36 -5.84 -4.78 -9.73
CA LEU A 36 -6.88 -5.35 -10.59
C LEU A 36 -7.32 -4.38 -11.72
N PRO A 37 -7.81 -3.16 -11.42
CA PRO A 37 -8.18 -2.21 -12.47
C PRO A 37 -6.98 -1.79 -13.32
N LEU A 38 -5.77 -1.70 -12.76
CA LEU A 38 -4.54 -1.36 -13.51
C LEU A 38 -4.18 -2.46 -14.53
N THR A 39 -4.21 -3.74 -14.11
CA THR A 39 -3.98 -4.88 -15.02
C THR A 39 -5.07 -4.97 -16.09
N ALA A 40 -6.33 -4.74 -15.71
CA ALA A 40 -7.44 -4.70 -16.67
C ALA A 40 -7.30 -3.54 -17.66
N ALA A 41 -6.88 -2.36 -17.22
CA ALA A 41 -6.58 -1.22 -18.08
C ALA A 41 -5.49 -1.55 -19.11
N PHE A 42 -4.43 -2.26 -18.70
CA PHE A 42 -3.38 -2.75 -19.60
C PHE A 42 -3.92 -3.76 -20.63
N LEU A 43 -4.74 -4.72 -20.21
CA LEU A 43 -5.34 -5.70 -21.13
C LEU A 43 -6.27 -5.02 -22.15
N LEU A 44 -7.06 -4.03 -21.72
CA LEU A 44 -7.93 -3.25 -22.61
C LEU A 44 -7.12 -2.39 -23.58
N LEU A 45 -5.98 -1.84 -23.13
CA LEU A 45 -5.03 -1.12 -23.98
C LEU A 45 -4.50 -2.04 -25.09
N LEU A 46 -4.06 -3.26 -24.75
CA LEU A 46 -3.63 -4.26 -25.74
C LEU A 46 -4.72 -4.60 -26.77
N ARG A 47 -5.99 -4.58 -26.33
CA ARG A 47 -7.16 -4.79 -27.19
C ARG A 47 -7.63 -3.53 -27.93
N ARG A 48 -6.88 -2.43 -27.85
CA ARG A 48 -7.22 -1.12 -28.43
C ARG A 48 -8.57 -0.56 -27.94
N GLN A 49 -9.02 -0.98 -26.76
CA GLN A 49 -10.20 -0.44 -26.10
C GLN A 49 -9.83 0.79 -25.26
N TRP A 50 -9.38 1.84 -25.96
CA TRP A 50 -8.76 3.04 -25.39
C TRP A 50 -9.62 3.72 -24.33
N LEU A 51 -10.93 3.86 -24.58
CA LEU A 51 -11.87 4.50 -23.64
C LEU A 51 -11.95 3.76 -22.30
N TRP A 52 -12.16 2.44 -22.34
CA TRP A 52 -12.26 1.63 -21.13
C TRP A 52 -10.92 1.52 -20.39
N SER A 53 -9.80 1.50 -21.13
CA SER A 53 -8.46 1.56 -20.54
C SER A 53 -8.25 2.86 -19.76
N GLY A 54 -8.60 4.01 -20.33
CA GLY A 54 -8.54 5.30 -19.64
C GLY A 54 -9.43 5.35 -18.40
N LEU A 55 -10.67 4.85 -18.49
CA LEU A 55 -11.59 4.80 -17.36
C LEU A 55 -11.04 3.95 -16.20
N LEU A 56 -10.55 2.74 -16.48
CA LEU A 56 -9.99 1.87 -15.44
C LEU A 56 -8.71 2.42 -14.83
N MET A 57 -7.95 3.26 -15.55
CA MET A 57 -6.81 3.96 -14.98
C MET A 57 -7.23 4.96 -13.89
N VAL A 58 -8.39 5.61 -14.04
CA VAL A 58 -8.96 6.46 -12.98
C VAL A 58 -9.40 5.61 -11.79
N VAL A 59 -10.04 4.46 -12.04
CA VAL A 59 -10.44 3.53 -10.97
C VAL A 59 -9.23 3.05 -10.17
N ALA A 60 -8.12 2.70 -10.85
CA ALA A 60 -6.85 2.38 -10.19
C ALA A 60 -6.31 3.56 -9.36
N GLY A 61 -6.32 4.77 -9.94
CA GLY A 61 -5.91 6.01 -9.27
C GLY A 61 -6.74 6.37 -8.03
N ALA A 62 -8.02 5.97 -8.00
CA ALA A 62 -8.90 6.17 -6.85
C ALA A 62 -8.49 5.33 -5.63
N PHE A 63 -7.82 4.18 -5.85
CA PHE A 63 -7.21 3.42 -4.77
C PHE A 63 -5.85 4.00 -4.36
N LYS A 64 -4.99 4.33 -5.32
CA LYS A 64 -3.67 4.92 -5.04
C LYS A 64 -3.18 5.80 -6.18
N GLN A 65 -2.75 7.02 -5.84
CA GLN A 65 -2.32 8.06 -6.80
C GLN A 65 -1.12 7.65 -7.68
N VAL A 66 -0.29 6.70 -7.22
CA VAL A 66 0.87 6.22 -7.99
C VAL A 66 0.47 5.53 -9.29
N ALA A 67 -0.78 5.06 -9.43
CA ALA A 67 -1.33 4.55 -10.69
C ALA A 67 -1.26 5.60 -11.82
N ALA A 68 -1.19 6.89 -11.50
CA ALA A 68 -1.07 7.95 -12.50
C ALA A 68 0.19 7.81 -13.38
N ALA A 69 1.26 7.18 -12.88
CA ALA A 69 2.46 6.89 -13.67
C ALA A 69 2.15 6.00 -14.89
N GLU A 70 1.19 5.09 -14.78
CA GLU A 70 0.78 4.16 -15.84
C GLU A 70 0.02 4.84 -16.98
N VAL A 71 -0.46 6.08 -16.81
CA VAL A 71 -1.01 6.88 -17.92
C VAL A 71 0.04 7.07 -19.02
N LEU A 72 1.34 7.03 -18.67
CA LEU A 72 2.45 7.09 -19.62
C LEU A 72 2.56 5.84 -20.51
N LEU A 73 1.76 4.79 -20.29
CA LEU A 73 1.58 3.71 -21.26
C LEU A 73 0.87 4.17 -22.54
N LEU A 74 0.06 5.23 -22.46
CA LEU A 74 -0.65 5.78 -23.62
C LEU A 74 0.29 6.11 -24.79
N PRO A 75 1.32 6.99 -24.65
CA PRO A 75 2.21 7.32 -25.76
C PRO A 75 2.91 6.08 -26.33
N VAL A 76 3.35 5.13 -25.49
CA VAL A 76 3.94 3.87 -25.96
C VAL A 76 2.92 3.05 -26.76
N GLY A 77 1.70 2.90 -26.24
CA GLY A 77 0.60 2.20 -26.89
C GLY A 77 0.23 2.80 -28.25
N LEU A 78 0.11 4.11 -28.34
CA LEU A 78 -0.17 4.81 -29.60
C LEU A 78 0.95 4.59 -30.63
N LEU A 79 2.21 4.52 -30.18
CA LEU A 79 3.34 4.30 -31.08
C LEU A 79 3.41 2.87 -31.61
N VAL A 80 3.10 1.87 -30.77
CA VAL A 80 3.32 0.45 -31.10
C VAL A 80 2.06 -0.29 -31.57
N LEU A 81 0.85 0.14 -31.18
CA LEU A 81 -0.41 -0.52 -31.55
C LEU A 81 -1.17 0.18 -32.67
N GLU A 82 -0.98 1.49 -32.85
CA GLU A 82 -1.77 2.31 -33.78
C GLU A 82 -0.95 2.85 -34.95
N ALA A 83 -1.56 2.80 -36.14
CA ALA A 83 -1.05 3.50 -37.31
C ALA A 83 -1.13 5.02 -37.09
N ARG A 84 -0.22 5.80 -37.73
CA ARG A 84 -0.10 7.25 -37.52
C ARG A 84 -1.45 8.00 -37.59
N GLY A 85 -2.31 7.66 -38.55
CA GLY A 85 -3.62 8.30 -38.72
C GLY A 85 -4.67 7.96 -37.66
N ALA A 86 -4.53 6.85 -36.94
CA ALA A 86 -5.48 6.42 -35.90
C ALA A 86 -5.12 6.93 -34.50
N ARG A 87 -3.89 7.44 -34.30
CA ARG A 87 -3.35 7.83 -32.99
C ARG A 87 -4.18 8.91 -32.30
N THR A 88 -4.60 9.94 -33.01
CA THR A 88 -5.40 11.02 -32.44
C THR A 88 -6.74 10.50 -31.93
N GLY A 89 -7.43 9.68 -32.72
CA GLY A 89 -8.71 9.08 -32.29
C GLY A 89 -8.56 8.15 -31.10
N ALA A 90 -7.46 7.38 -31.02
CA ALA A 90 -7.15 6.55 -29.86
C ALA A 90 -6.86 7.40 -28.60
N ALA A 91 -6.05 8.45 -28.73
CA ALA A 91 -5.74 9.38 -27.65
C ALA A 91 -7.00 10.09 -27.12
N VAL A 92 -7.88 10.56 -28.02
CA VAL A 92 -9.15 11.20 -27.65
C VAL A 92 -10.05 10.23 -26.89
N ARG A 93 -10.19 8.98 -27.35
CA ARG A 93 -10.99 7.97 -26.64
C ARG A 93 -10.43 7.67 -25.25
N PHE A 94 -9.11 7.52 -25.13
CA PHE A 94 -8.45 7.31 -23.83
C PHE A 94 -8.69 8.51 -22.89
N GLY A 95 -8.45 9.73 -23.38
CA GLY A 95 -8.71 10.96 -22.63
C GLY A 95 -10.17 11.12 -22.22
N ALA A 96 -11.12 10.77 -23.09
CA ALA A 96 -12.53 10.75 -22.76
C ALA A 96 -12.84 9.75 -21.63
N GLY A 97 -12.23 8.55 -21.65
CA GLY A 97 -12.33 7.59 -20.55
C GLY A 97 -11.86 8.15 -19.20
N ILE A 98 -10.72 8.84 -19.20
CA ILE A 98 -10.19 9.53 -18.02
C ILE A 98 -11.15 10.61 -17.52
N LEU A 99 -11.62 11.48 -18.41
CA LEU A 99 -12.53 12.58 -18.05
C LEU A 99 -13.86 12.07 -17.52
N ILE A 100 -14.43 11.02 -18.14
CA ILE A 100 -15.66 10.37 -17.67
C ILE A 100 -15.46 9.79 -16.27
N GLY A 101 -14.36 9.07 -16.05
CA GLY A 101 -14.05 8.48 -14.74
C GLY A 101 -13.92 9.54 -13.64
N ILE A 102 -13.18 10.63 -13.92
CA ILE A 102 -13.01 11.74 -12.97
C ILE A 102 -14.34 12.43 -12.69
N ALA A 103 -15.12 12.75 -13.73
CA ALA A 103 -16.41 13.41 -13.58
C ALA A 103 -17.41 12.54 -12.78
N ALA A 104 -17.46 11.24 -13.07
CA ALA A 104 -18.32 10.30 -12.35
C ALA A 104 -17.92 10.17 -10.87
N GLY A 105 -16.61 10.06 -10.58
CA GLY A 105 -16.10 10.01 -9.21
C GLY A 105 -16.35 11.31 -8.44
N ALA A 106 -16.11 12.47 -9.06
CA ALA A 106 -16.39 13.77 -8.46
C ALA A 106 -17.88 13.97 -8.20
N ALA A 107 -18.75 13.56 -9.12
CA ALA A 107 -20.20 13.59 -8.93
C ALA A 107 -20.63 12.70 -7.77
N ALA A 108 -20.10 11.47 -7.68
CA ALA A 108 -20.40 10.57 -6.56
C ALA A 108 -20.00 11.19 -5.20
N LEU A 109 -18.80 11.78 -5.12
CA LEU A 109 -18.34 12.47 -3.91
C LEU A 109 -19.15 13.73 -3.59
N ALA A 110 -19.61 14.46 -4.61
CA ALA A 110 -20.45 15.64 -4.42
C ALA A 110 -21.84 15.26 -3.88
N LEU A 111 -22.42 14.16 -4.38
CA LEU A 111 -23.73 13.66 -3.94
C LEU A 111 -23.72 13.22 -2.47
N THR A 112 -22.58 12.81 -1.92
CA THR A 112 -22.43 12.46 -0.50
C THR A 112 -21.91 13.63 0.35
N GLY A 113 -21.80 14.84 -0.20
CA GLY A 113 -21.20 16.00 0.49
C GLY A 113 -19.73 15.81 0.86
N SER A 114 -19.06 14.80 0.31
CA SER A 114 -17.71 14.39 0.71
C SER A 114 -16.60 14.99 -0.17
N LEU A 115 -16.95 15.71 -1.25
CA LEU A 115 -15.97 16.24 -2.22
C LEU A 115 -14.91 17.13 -1.57
N ALA A 116 -15.33 18.08 -0.72
CA ALA A 116 -14.40 18.97 -0.02
C ALA A 116 -13.49 18.19 0.95
N GLY A 117 -14.06 17.22 1.68
CA GLY A 117 -13.30 16.34 2.55
C GLY A 117 -12.29 15.47 1.78
N PHE A 118 -12.70 14.89 0.64
CA PHE A 118 -11.81 14.12 -0.22
C PHE A 118 -10.63 14.97 -0.70
N TRP A 119 -10.89 16.19 -1.18
CA TRP A 119 -9.83 17.08 -1.63
C TRP A 119 -8.86 17.41 -0.50
N ARG A 120 -9.39 17.80 0.67
CA ARG A 120 -8.61 18.13 1.87
C ARG A 120 -7.74 16.95 2.34
N TRP A 121 -8.30 15.75 2.47
CA TRP A 121 -7.65 14.60 3.13
C TRP A 121 -6.84 13.70 2.19
N THR A 122 -7.16 13.71 0.89
CA THR A 122 -6.52 12.86 -0.12
C THR A 122 -5.62 13.64 -1.07
N VAL A 123 -5.86 14.94 -1.29
CA VAL A 123 -5.01 15.75 -2.19
C VAL A 123 -4.11 16.68 -1.38
N GLU A 124 -4.70 17.58 -0.58
CA GLU A 124 -3.93 18.63 0.11
C GLU A 124 -2.96 18.05 1.14
N THR A 125 -3.43 17.15 2.02
CA THR A 125 -2.57 16.51 3.04
C THR A 125 -1.38 15.75 2.45
N LEU A 126 -1.54 15.09 1.29
CA LEU A 126 -0.49 14.24 0.71
C LEU A 126 0.71 15.04 0.19
N THR A 127 0.55 16.35 -0.06
CA THR A 127 1.65 17.21 -0.50
C THR A 127 2.77 17.31 0.54
N GLY A 128 2.42 17.40 1.82
CA GLY A 128 3.38 17.39 2.93
C GLY A 128 3.99 16.01 3.20
N TYR A 129 3.21 14.95 2.97
CA TYR A 129 3.62 13.57 3.22
C TYR A 129 4.82 13.11 2.37
N ALA A 130 4.81 13.42 1.07
CA ALA A 130 5.83 12.94 0.14
C ALA A 130 7.20 13.63 0.32
N ALA A 131 7.22 14.88 0.79
CA ALA A 131 8.43 15.71 0.84
C ALA A 131 9.50 15.19 1.82
N GLY A 132 9.11 14.54 2.91
CA GLY A 132 10.02 14.11 3.98
C GLY A 132 10.87 12.87 3.67
N ASN A 133 10.51 12.07 2.66
CA ASN A 133 11.09 10.74 2.47
C ASN A 133 12.30 10.71 1.53
N TRP A 134 12.59 11.82 0.85
CA TRP A 134 13.70 11.91 -0.11
C TRP A 134 15.06 12.24 0.51
N SER A 135 15.22 12.08 1.83
CA SER A 135 16.52 12.29 2.49
C SER A 135 17.46 11.09 2.27
N PRO A 136 18.77 11.29 2.06
CA PRO A 136 19.70 10.20 1.79
C PRO A 136 19.68 9.08 2.84
N ALA A 137 19.53 9.43 4.12
CA ALA A 137 19.47 8.45 5.21
C ALA A 137 18.22 7.56 5.12
N VAL A 138 17.04 8.16 4.88
CA VAL A 138 15.79 7.39 4.70
C VAL A 138 15.87 6.53 3.44
N LEU A 139 16.38 7.07 2.33
CA LEU A 139 16.52 6.31 1.09
C LEU A 139 17.50 5.13 1.25
N LEU A 140 18.58 5.29 2.00
CA LEU A 140 19.53 4.21 2.29
C LEU A 140 18.89 3.12 3.15
N ASP A 141 18.22 3.50 4.24
CA ASP A 141 17.48 2.58 5.11
C ASP A 141 16.43 1.78 4.32
N ARG A 142 15.60 2.46 3.51
CA ARG A 142 14.58 1.81 2.68
C ARG A 142 15.19 0.95 1.58
N SER A 143 16.35 1.33 1.03
CA SER A 143 17.04 0.48 0.07
C SER A 143 17.49 -0.84 0.69
N GLN A 144 18.02 -0.81 1.91
CA GLN A 144 18.51 -1.98 2.63
C GLN A 144 17.37 -2.85 3.17
N SER A 145 16.37 -2.24 3.81
CA SER A 145 15.25 -2.95 4.43
C SER A 145 14.21 -3.41 3.42
N SER A 146 14.09 -2.74 2.28
CA SER A 146 13.04 -3.01 1.29
C SER A 146 13.55 -3.38 -0.09
N ILE A 147 14.22 -2.48 -0.82
CA ILE A 147 14.54 -2.72 -2.24
C ILE A 147 15.44 -3.95 -2.44
N ILE A 148 16.53 -4.06 -1.67
CA ILE A 148 17.50 -5.15 -1.80
C ILE A 148 16.83 -6.51 -1.54
N PRO A 149 16.11 -6.73 -0.43
CA PRO A 149 15.38 -7.97 -0.21
C PRO A 149 14.39 -8.32 -1.34
N PHE A 150 13.67 -7.34 -1.89
CA PHE A 150 12.71 -7.56 -2.98
C PHE A 150 13.41 -7.99 -4.28
N VAL A 151 14.48 -7.28 -4.66
CA VAL A 151 15.26 -7.62 -5.86
C VAL A 151 15.98 -8.96 -5.69
N ALA A 152 16.58 -9.21 -4.53
CA ALA A 152 17.30 -10.44 -4.24
C ALA A 152 16.39 -11.68 -4.25
N SER A 153 15.21 -11.58 -3.61
CA SER A 153 14.24 -12.68 -3.56
C SER A 153 13.63 -13.02 -4.93
N ALA A 154 13.61 -12.07 -5.86
CA ALA A 154 13.09 -12.25 -7.22
C ALA A 154 14.18 -12.18 -8.31
N ILE A 155 15.47 -12.34 -7.96
CA ILE A 155 16.58 -12.01 -8.87
C ILE A 155 16.53 -12.77 -10.20
N VAL A 156 16.12 -14.04 -10.18
CA VAL A 156 15.98 -14.84 -11.40
C VAL A 156 14.88 -14.27 -12.31
N LEU A 157 13.79 -13.78 -11.74
CA LEU A 157 12.71 -13.14 -12.51
C LEU A 157 13.16 -11.79 -13.07
N TRP A 158 13.92 -11.01 -12.30
CA TRP A 158 14.52 -9.76 -12.76
C TRP A 158 15.47 -9.96 -13.93
N VAL A 159 16.38 -10.94 -13.83
CA VAL A 159 17.31 -11.30 -14.91
C VAL A 159 16.54 -11.79 -16.15
N ALA A 160 15.53 -12.63 -15.95
CA ALA A 160 14.68 -13.14 -17.02
C ALA A 160 13.95 -11.98 -17.75
N ALA A 161 13.27 -11.10 -17.02
CA ALA A 161 12.59 -9.95 -17.61
C ALA A 161 13.56 -8.97 -18.29
N GLY A 162 14.72 -8.72 -17.68
CA GLY A 162 15.79 -7.90 -18.27
C GLY A 162 16.30 -8.45 -19.60
N SER A 163 16.42 -9.78 -19.73
CA SER A 163 16.83 -10.42 -20.99
C SER A 163 15.87 -10.15 -22.16
N VAL A 164 14.58 -9.97 -21.87
CA VAL A 164 13.57 -9.56 -22.86
C VAL A 164 13.76 -8.08 -23.21
N ALA A 165 13.90 -7.22 -22.19
CA ALA A 165 14.04 -5.77 -22.38
C ALA A 165 15.27 -5.39 -23.23
N VAL A 166 16.42 -6.06 -23.05
CA VAL A 166 17.64 -5.82 -23.87
C VAL A 166 17.40 -6.08 -25.36
N ARG A 167 16.42 -6.92 -25.72
CA ARG A 167 16.06 -7.25 -27.10
C ARG A 167 14.97 -6.32 -27.68
N TRP A 168 14.76 -5.15 -27.08
CA TRP A 168 13.69 -4.19 -27.39
C TRP A 168 13.32 -4.05 -28.88
N ARG A 169 14.33 -3.91 -29.76
CA ARG A 169 14.08 -3.72 -31.21
C ARG A 169 13.36 -4.89 -31.87
N SER A 170 13.60 -6.11 -31.38
CA SER A 170 13.01 -7.35 -31.90
C SER A 170 11.67 -7.72 -31.25
N LEU A 171 11.26 -7.01 -30.20
CA LEU A 171 10.04 -7.32 -29.46
C LEU A 171 8.78 -7.02 -30.27
N TRP A 172 7.77 -7.88 -30.10
CA TRP A 172 6.42 -7.61 -30.60
C TRP A 172 5.79 -6.43 -29.86
N PRO A 173 4.78 -5.75 -30.45
CA PRO A 173 4.14 -4.59 -29.82
C PRO A 173 3.64 -4.84 -28.39
N ALA A 174 3.04 -6.00 -28.13
CA ALA A 174 2.56 -6.37 -26.79
C ALA A 174 3.70 -6.53 -25.77
N GLU A 175 4.86 -7.03 -26.21
CA GLU A 175 6.05 -7.22 -25.36
C GLU A 175 6.73 -5.89 -25.06
N LYS A 176 6.78 -4.98 -26.03
CA LYS A 176 7.23 -3.60 -25.82
C LYS A 176 6.36 -2.89 -24.77
N LEU A 177 5.05 -3.10 -24.84
CA LEU A 177 4.12 -2.60 -23.85
C LEU A 177 4.32 -3.22 -22.48
N ALA A 178 4.54 -4.54 -22.38
CA ALA A 178 4.83 -5.18 -21.10
C ALA A 178 6.15 -4.68 -20.47
N VAL A 179 7.19 -4.43 -21.27
CA VAL A 179 8.44 -3.81 -20.80
C VAL A 179 8.23 -2.36 -20.35
N ALA A 180 7.45 -1.58 -21.08
CA ALA A 180 7.07 -0.23 -20.66
C ALA A 180 6.23 -0.26 -19.37
N TRP A 181 5.31 -1.22 -19.24
CA TRP A 181 4.51 -1.45 -18.04
C TRP A 181 5.41 -1.75 -16.84
N LEU A 182 6.37 -2.65 -16.97
CA LEU A 182 7.35 -2.90 -15.90
C LEU A 182 8.10 -1.63 -15.47
N ALA A 183 8.56 -0.83 -16.43
CA ALA A 183 9.30 0.40 -16.14
C ALA A 183 8.43 1.47 -15.46
N LEU A 184 7.17 1.61 -15.87
CA LEU A 184 6.23 2.58 -15.29
C LEU A 184 5.71 2.13 -13.92
N SER A 185 5.48 0.83 -13.72
CA SER A 185 5.20 0.26 -12.40
C SER A 185 6.36 0.49 -11.43
N LEU A 186 7.61 0.39 -11.89
CA LEU A 186 8.79 0.75 -11.09
C LEU A 186 8.82 2.25 -10.77
N LEU A 187 8.57 3.11 -11.76
CA LEU A 187 8.49 4.56 -11.56
C LEU A 187 7.42 4.91 -10.51
N GLY A 188 6.22 4.34 -10.61
CA GLY A 188 5.15 4.54 -9.64
C GLY A 188 5.53 4.06 -8.24
N SER A 189 6.23 2.93 -8.13
CA SER A 189 6.66 2.37 -6.84
C SER A 189 7.70 3.24 -6.14
N LEU A 190 8.53 3.95 -6.93
CA LEU A 190 9.61 4.79 -6.44
C LEU A 190 9.19 6.25 -6.21
N ALA A 191 8.12 6.73 -6.85
CA ALA A 191 7.72 8.15 -6.87
C ALA A 191 7.44 8.77 -5.49
N GLY A 192 7.08 7.96 -4.48
CA GLY A 192 6.78 8.46 -3.14
C GLY A 192 7.99 8.54 -2.19
N GLY A 193 9.16 8.03 -2.54
CA GLY A 193 10.35 7.99 -1.65
C GLY A 193 10.27 7.02 -0.46
N HIS A 194 9.08 6.48 -0.12
CA HIS A 194 8.92 5.54 0.99
C HIS A 194 9.47 4.13 0.74
N TRP A 195 9.46 3.72 -0.54
CA TRP A 195 10.00 2.45 -1.06
C TRP A 195 9.70 1.20 -0.23
N SER A 196 8.53 1.17 0.43
CA SER A 196 8.09 0.03 1.22
C SER A 196 7.79 -1.16 0.30
N TRP A 197 8.04 -2.37 0.78
CA TRP A 197 7.84 -3.61 0.00
C TRP A 197 6.52 -3.69 -0.76
N HIS A 198 5.40 -3.36 -0.10
CA HIS A 198 4.07 -3.44 -0.71
C HIS A 198 3.85 -2.45 -1.86
N TYR A 199 4.69 -1.41 -1.99
CA TYR A 199 4.60 -0.47 -3.12
C TYR A 199 4.98 -1.15 -4.43
N PHE A 200 5.78 -2.23 -4.36
CA PHE A 200 6.21 -3.01 -5.51
C PHE A 200 5.18 -4.06 -5.97
N ILE A 201 4.00 -4.16 -5.34
CA ILE A 201 2.92 -5.07 -5.79
C ILE A 201 2.57 -4.82 -7.26
N GLN A 202 2.49 -3.55 -7.68
CA GLN A 202 2.22 -3.18 -9.08
C GLN A 202 3.29 -3.67 -10.07
N VAL A 203 4.53 -3.89 -9.61
CA VAL A 203 5.65 -4.40 -10.42
C VAL A 203 5.52 -5.91 -10.67
N MET A 204 4.85 -6.64 -9.77
CA MET A 204 4.84 -8.11 -9.79
C MET A 204 4.19 -8.68 -11.05
N ALA A 205 3.08 -8.10 -11.52
CA ALA A 205 2.37 -8.58 -12.69
C ALA A 205 3.21 -8.44 -14.00
N PRO A 206 3.74 -7.26 -14.36
CA PRO A 206 4.59 -7.14 -15.54
C PRO A 206 5.90 -7.93 -15.41
N LEU A 207 6.48 -8.02 -14.20
CA LEU A 207 7.68 -8.82 -13.95
C LEU A 207 7.43 -10.30 -14.22
N ALA A 208 6.36 -10.86 -13.64
CA ALA A 208 5.98 -12.26 -13.82
C ALA A 208 5.67 -12.59 -15.29
N LEU A 209 4.99 -11.67 -15.99
CA LEU A 209 4.67 -11.83 -17.42
C LEU A 209 5.94 -11.89 -18.27
N LEU A 210 6.88 -10.94 -18.09
CA LEU A 210 8.12 -10.89 -18.86
C LEU A 210 9.07 -12.04 -18.51
N ALA A 211 9.17 -12.39 -17.22
CA ALA A 211 9.97 -13.53 -16.78
C ALA A 211 9.43 -14.84 -17.34
N GLY A 212 8.10 -15.04 -17.29
CA GLY A 212 7.43 -16.21 -17.88
C GLY A 212 7.72 -16.36 -19.37
N LEU A 213 7.62 -15.26 -20.12
CA LEU A 213 7.96 -15.24 -21.55
C LEU A 213 9.43 -15.56 -21.82
N ALA A 214 10.35 -14.99 -21.03
CA ALA A 214 11.79 -15.21 -21.20
C ALA A 214 12.18 -16.67 -20.92
N ILE A 215 11.65 -17.23 -19.82
CA ILE A 215 11.95 -18.58 -19.39
C ILE A 215 11.36 -19.59 -20.37
N ASP A 216 10.13 -19.40 -20.83
CA ASP A 216 9.51 -20.25 -21.86
C ASP A 216 10.40 -20.35 -23.11
N ARG A 217 10.84 -19.20 -23.65
CA ARG A 217 11.78 -19.15 -24.79
C ARG A 217 13.11 -19.81 -24.51
N ALA A 218 13.61 -19.71 -23.28
CA ALA A 218 14.91 -20.23 -22.90
C ALA A 218 14.87 -21.76 -22.67
N LEU A 219 13.72 -22.33 -22.28
CA LEU A 219 13.51 -23.77 -22.12
C LEU A 219 13.51 -24.55 -23.46
N ASP A 220 13.36 -23.85 -24.59
CA ASP A 220 13.52 -24.42 -25.93
C ASP A 220 14.99 -24.53 -26.38
N THR A 221 15.94 -24.14 -25.54
CA THR A 221 17.38 -24.15 -25.87
C THR A 221 18.10 -25.40 -25.33
N PRO A 222 19.30 -25.75 -25.85
CA PRO A 222 20.08 -26.89 -25.33
C PRO A 222 20.47 -26.79 -23.85
N VAL A 223 20.48 -25.58 -23.30
CA VAL A 223 20.82 -25.31 -21.88
C VAL A 223 19.62 -25.36 -20.94
N ARG A 224 18.44 -25.82 -21.41
CA ARG A 224 17.18 -25.86 -20.66
C ARG A 224 17.28 -26.47 -19.26
N ARG A 225 18.10 -27.51 -19.07
CA ARG A 225 18.26 -28.17 -17.76
C ARG A 225 18.87 -27.24 -16.71
N TRP A 226 19.81 -26.39 -17.13
CA TRP A 226 20.48 -25.43 -16.26
C TRP A 226 19.56 -24.24 -15.97
N ILE A 227 18.81 -23.78 -16.96
CA ILE A 227 17.78 -22.73 -16.78
C ILE A 227 16.69 -23.23 -15.82
N ALA A 228 16.17 -24.43 -16.03
CA ALA A 228 15.15 -25.01 -15.17
C ALA A 228 15.67 -25.16 -13.74
N ALA A 229 16.91 -25.65 -13.54
CA ALA A 229 17.52 -25.73 -12.22
C ALA A 229 17.68 -24.35 -11.57
N ALA A 230 18.18 -23.35 -12.30
CA ALA A 230 18.34 -21.98 -11.81
C ALA A 230 16.99 -21.34 -11.43
N VAL A 231 15.94 -21.55 -12.24
CA VAL A 231 14.58 -21.07 -11.96
C VAL A 231 14.00 -21.77 -10.74
N VAL A 232 14.10 -23.10 -10.65
CA VAL A 232 13.60 -23.84 -9.49
C VAL A 232 14.31 -23.37 -8.23
N ILE A 233 15.64 -23.37 -8.19
CA ILE A 233 16.41 -22.95 -7.01
C ILE A 233 16.12 -21.49 -6.66
N GLY A 234 16.18 -20.59 -7.65
CA GLY A 234 16.01 -19.15 -7.44
C GLY A 234 14.59 -18.74 -7.08
N VAL A 235 13.61 -19.64 -7.18
CA VAL A 235 12.25 -19.43 -6.71
C VAL A 235 12.00 -20.16 -5.39
N THR A 236 12.38 -21.43 -5.28
CA THR A 236 12.04 -22.25 -4.11
C THR A 236 12.85 -21.87 -2.87
N VAL A 237 14.11 -21.47 -3.03
CA VAL A 237 14.95 -21.07 -1.88
C VAL A 237 14.42 -19.78 -1.23
N PRO A 238 14.18 -18.68 -1.97
CA PRO A 238 13.54 -17.50 -1.38
C PRO A 238 12.15 -17.79 -0.83
N ALA A 239 11.34 -18.59 -1.53
CA ALA A 239 10.02 -18.98 -1.06
C ALA A 239 10.05 -19.70 0.29
N ALA A 240 10.97 -20.66 0.44
CA ALA A 240 11.15 -21.40 1.69
C ALA A 240 11.67 -20.48 2.80
N ALA A 241 12.61 -19.57 2.50
CA ALA A 241 13.12 -18.61 3.47
C ALA A 241 12.01 -17.67 4.00
N TRP A 242 11.18 -17.13 3.11
CA TRP A 242 10.05 -16.27 3.50
C TRP A 242 8.96 -17.03 4.24
N THR A 243 8.66 -18.26 3.82
CA THR A 243 7.72 -19.13 4.55
C THR A 243 8.21 -19.38 5.98
N SER A 244 9.50 -19.69 6.11
CA SER A 244 10.18 -19.89 7.39
C SER A 244 10.14 -18.63 8.28
N PHE A 245 10.30 -17.45 7.68
CA PHE A 245 10.14 -16.16 8.38
C PHE A 245 8.70 -15.94 8.85
N ASN A 246 7.71 -16.14 7.97
CA ASN A 246 6.30 -15.91 8.27
C ASN A 246 5.75 -16.82 9.39
N PHE A 247 6.34 -18.00 9.60
CA PHE A 247 6.00 -18.87 10.73
C PHE A 247 6.60 -18.43 12.07
N ARG A 248 7.60 -17.56 12.08
CA ARG A 248 8.32 -17.13 13.30
C ARG A 248 8.11 -15.67 13.66
N ALA A 249 7.87 -14.81 12.68
CA ALA A 249 7.62 -13.40 12.89
C ALA A 249 6.24 -13.17 13.52
N ASP A 250 6.13 -12.10 14.30
CA ASP A 250 4.84 -11.62 14.78
C ASP A 250 3.95 -11.25 13.57
N PRO A 251 2.69 -11.72 13.51
CA PRO A 251 1.83 -11.53 12.34
C PRO A 251 1.31 -10.09 12.17
N LEU A 252 1.46 -9.21 13.17
CA LEU A 252 1.00 -7.83 13.16
C LEU A 252 2.16 -6.84 12.97
N THR A 253 3.27 -7.02 13.69
CA THR A 253 4.44 -6.12 13.59
C THR A 253 5.43 -6.56 12.53
N TYR A 254 5.52 -7.87 12.26
CA TYR A 254 6.53 -8.50 11.41
C TYR A 254 7.96 -8.27 11.88
N ASP A 255 8.15 -8.07 13.19
CA ASP A 255 9.47 -8.01 13.80
C ASP A 255 10.03 -9.40 14.07
N TRP A 256 11.36 -9.50 14.07
CA TRP A 256 12.10 -10.66 14.60
C TRP A 256 12.08 -10.72 16.13
N SER A 257 11.73 -9.59 16.75
CA SER A 257 11.56 -9.39 18.18
C SER A 257 10.37 -10.21 18.70
N PRO A 258 10.33 -10.53 20.00
CA PRO A 258 9.13 -11.09 20.61
C PRO A 258 7.89 -10.26 20.26
N PRO A 259 6.69 -10.87 20.21
CA PRO A 259 5.44 -10.17 19.94
C PRO A 259 5.35 -8.90 20.76
N VAL A 260 4.82 -7.82 20.18
CA VAL A 260 4.60 -6.56 20.93
C VAL A 260 3.86 -6.89 22.21
N ALA A 261 4.39 -6.34 23.30
CA ALA A 261 3.95 -6.50 24.67
C ALA A 261 2.40 -6.62 24.75
N GLN A 262 1.93 -7.87 24.92
CA GLN A 262 0.56 -8.32 25.26
C GLN A 262 -0.62 -7.44 24.78
N HIS A 263 -0.63 -7.00 23.51
CA HIS A 263 -1.74 -6.21 22.96
C HIS A 263 -3.10 -6.92 23.08
N GLU A 264 -3.10 -8.25 23.05
CA GLU A 264 -4.26 -9.11 23.33
C GLU A 264 -4.86 -8.86 24.72
N GLN A 265 -4.05 -8.52 25.73
CA GLN A 265 -4.55 -8.22 27.08
C GLN A 265 -5.21 -6.86 27.16
N VAL A 266 -4.67 -5.86 26.45
CA VAL A 266 -5.33 -4.56 26.32
C VAL A 266 -6.65 -4.73 25.58
N ALA A 267 -6.68 -5.50 24.49
CA ALA A 267 -7.90 -5.83 23.75
C ALA A 267 -8.92 -6.57 24.62
N GLU A 268 -8.49 -7.54 25.42
CA GLU A 268 -9.36 -8.29 26.33
C GLU A 268 -9.89 -7.42 27.47
N TYR A 269 -9.07 -6.54 28.03
CA TYR A 269 -9.52 -5.57 29.02
C TYR A 269 -10.62 -4.67 28.45
N ILE A 270 -10.41 -4.11 27.26
CA ILE A 270 -11.43 -3.34 26.55
C ILE A 270 -12.71 -4.17 26.43
N ARG A 271 -12.61 -5.40 25.93
CA ARG A 271 -13.76 -6.29 25.67
C ARG A 271 -14.56 -6.62 26.93
N THR A 272 -13.88 -6.79 28.06
CA THR A 272 -14.49 -7.18 29.35
C THR A 272 -14.98 -5.99 30.18
N HIS A 273 -14.54 -4.77 29.86
CA HIS A 273 -14.90 -3.54 30.59
C HIS A 273 -15.74 -2.57 29.76
N THR A 274 -16.24 -2.99 28.60
CA THR A 274 -17.15 -2.20 27.75
C THR A 274 -18.22 -3.09 27.12
N SER A 275 -19.36 -2.52 26.78
CA SER A 275 -20.43 -3.17 26.01
C SER A 275 -20.11 -3.16 24.51
N PRO A 276 -20.68 -4.08 23.69
CA PRO A 276 -20.44 -4.11 22.25
C PRO A 276 -20.83 -2.83 21.48
N GLY A 277 -21.75 -2.03 22.02
CA GLY A 277 -22.16 -0.75 21.45
C GLY A 277 -21.29 0.44 21.86
N ASP A 278 -20.40 0.24 22.84
CA ASP A 278 -19.55 1.31 23.36
C ASP A 278 -18.41 1.61 22.39
N ARG A 279 -17.90 2.83 22.49
CA ARG A 279 -16.84 3.34 21.63
C ARG A 279 -15.56 3.54 22.43
N VAL A 280 -14.44 3.26 21.81
CA VAL A 280 -13.12 3.41 22.42
C VAL A 280 -12.32 4.45 21.65
N PHE A 281 -11.42 5.16 22.31
CA PHE A 281 -10.41 5.98 21.67
C PHE A 281 -9.03 5.38 21.91
N VAL A 282 -8.33 4.99 20.85
CA VAL A 282 -6.93 4.58 20.90
C VAL A 282 -6.05 5.77 20.49
N TRP A 283 -5.33 6.31 21.46
CA TRP A 283 -4.27 7.28 21.24
C TRP A 283 -2.96 6.54 20.95
N GLY A 284 -2.66 6.35 19.66
CA GLY A 284 -1.54 5.54 19.20
C GLY A 284 -1.55 5.19 17.72
N ASP A 285 -0.47 4.55 17.25
CA ASP A 285 -0.36 3.87 15.94
C ASP A 285 -0.74 2.37 16.07
N TRP A 286 -1.82 2.07 16.79
CA TRP A 286 -2.31 0.69 16.95
C TRP A 286 -3.83 0.56 16.73
N PRO A 287 -4.32 0.84 15.50
CA PRO A 287 -5.74 0.68 15.15
C PRO A 287 -6.23 -0.77 15.28
N ALA A 288 -5.32 -1.75 15.33
CA ALA A 288 -5.68 -3.16 15.46
C ALA A 288 -6.49 -3.45 16.74
N LEU A 289 -6.32 -2.65 17.81
CA LEU A 289 -7.09 -2.78 19.05
C LEU A 289 -8.61 -2.70 18.81
N TYR A 290 -9.09 -1.94 17.83
CA TYR A 290 -10.53 -1.88 17.52
C TYR A 290 -11.05 -3.22 17.00
N ALA A 291 -10.29 -3.86 16.11
CA ALA A 291 -10.65 -5.17 15.56
C ALA A 291 -10.46 -6.28 16.61
N GLU A 292 -9.35 -6.24 17.36
CA GLU A 292 -9.03 -7.23 18.39
C GLU A 292 -9.99 -7.21 19.57
N SER A 293 -10.53 -6.04 19.93
CA SER A 293 -11.52 -5.90 21.01
C SER A 293 -12.97 -5.93 20.54
N ASP A 294 -13.21 -5.96 19.22
CA ASP A 294 -14.54 -5.83 18.61
C ASP A 294 -15.28 -4.59 19.14
N ARG A 295 -14.62 -3.42 19.08
CA ARG A 295 -15.18 -2.13 19.53
C ARG A 295 -15.12 -1.05 18.47
N LEU A 296 -16.14 -0.20 18.50
CA LEU A 296 -16.26 0.94 17.59
C LEU A 296 -15.31 2.07 17.99
N MET A 297 -14.85 2.83 17.00
CA MET A 297 -14.04 4.02 17.23
C MET A 297 -14.91 5.17 17.74
N SER A 298 -14.39 5.96 18.68
CA SER A 298 -15.02 7.21 19.15
C SER A 298 -14.73 8.40 18.22
N SER A 299 -13.79 8.26 17.29
CA SER A 299 -13.43 9.29 16.33
C SER A 299 -13.38 8.77 14.89
N ARG A 300 -13.44 9.69 13.92
CA ARG A 300 -13.19 9.37 12.50
C ARG A 300 -11.74 8.97 12.20
N PHE A 301 -10.85 9.12 13.17
CA PHE A 301 -9.43 8.83 13.04
C PHE A 301 -9.13 7.47 13.70
N PRO A 302 -8.88 6.41 12.90
CA PRO A 302 -8.69 5.04 13.42
C PRO A 302 -7.40 4.84 14.21
N GLY A 303 -6.52 5.82 14.18
CA GLY A 303 -5.37 5.96 15.06
C GLY A 303 -5.02 7.43 15.00
N PHE A 304 -4.15 7.91 15.89
CA PHE A 304 -3.67 9.28 15.76
C PHE A 304 -2.59 9.39 14.68
N LEU A 305 -3.14 9.30 13.47
CA LEU A 305 -2.78 9.84 12.16
C LEU A 305 -1.52 9.21 11.54
N ARG A 306 -1.82 8.37 10.53
CA ARG A 306 -1.08 7.83 9.36
C ARG A 306 0.43 7.67 9.38
N GLY A 307 1.02 7.57 10.56
CA GLY A 307 2.45 7.34 10.75
C GLY A 307 3.17 8.67 10.87
N PHE A 308 3.19 9.20 12.09
CA PHE A 308 4.39 9.90 12.56
C PHE A 308 5.61 9.16 12.00
N ALA A 309 6.58 9.89 11.45
CA ALA A 309 7.91 9.30 11.34
C ALA A 309 8.26 8.91 12.79
N ARG A 310 8.24 7.60 13.01
CA ARG A 310 8.31 6.85 14.27
C ARG A 310 9.36 7.40 15.25
N THR A 311 10.34 8.14 14.73
CA THR A 311 11.50 8.69 15.44
C THR A 311 11.67 10.21 15.31
N SER A 312 10.77 10.94 14.65
CA SER A 312 10.98 12.34 14.26
C SER A 312 10.69 13.37 15.34
N GLY A 313 9.89 13.01 16.36
CA GLY A 313 9.53 13.91 17.46
C GLY A 313 8.88 15.22 16.98
N LEU A 314 8.20 15.19 15.82
CA LEU A 314 7.64 16.39 15.22
C LEU A 314 6.65 17.04 16.19
N PRO A 315 6.70 18.38 16.33
CA PRO A 315 5.76 19.07 17.19
C PRO A 315 4.31 18.89 16.67
N PRO A 316 3.32 19.12 17.54
CA PRO A 316 1.92 19.27 17.11
C PRO A 316 1.80 20.30 15.97
N ASN A 317 0.78 20.13 15.11
CA ASN A 317 0.51 21.00 13.94
C ASN A 317 1.48 20.81 12.78
N ASN A 318 1.69 19.57 12.39
CA ASN A 318 2.40 19.20 11.16
C ASN A 318 1.42 18.80 10.04
N TRP A 319 1.93 18.26 8.93
CA TRP A 319 1.09 17.84 7.79
C TRP A 319 0.02 16.80 8.16
N ASP A 320 0.27 15.99 9.20
CA ASP A 320 -0.61 14.92 9.67
C ASP A 320 -1.51 15.35 10.84
N THR A 321 -1.03 16.27 11.69
CA THR A 321 -1.78 16.86 12.81
C THR A 321 -2.19 18.31 12.52
N ALA A 322 -2.59 18.59 11.29
CA ALA A 322 -2.92 19.94 10.83
C ALA A 322 -3.99 20.61 11.74
N PRO A 323 -4.01 21.95 11.85
CA PRO A 323 -4.84 22.65 12.83
C PRO A 323 -6.34 22.29 12.82
N ASP A 324 -6.89 21.89 11.67
CA ASP A 324 -8.28 21.48 11.47
C ASP A 324 -8.60 20.06 11.96
N VAL A 325 -7.60 19.23 12.24
CA VAL A 325 -7.76 17.91 12.87
C VAL A 325 -8.34 18.06 14.28
N TRP A 326 -7.84 19.02 15.06
CA TRP A 326 -8.19 19.15 16.47
C TRP A 326 -9.66 19.50 16.72
N PRO A 327 -10.26 20.49 16.02
CA PRO A 327 -11.70 20.73 16.09
C PRO A 327 -12.53 19.53 15.62
N ALA A 328 -12.08 18.81 14.60
CA ALA A 328 -12.78 17.62 14.11
C ALA A 328 -12.78 16.49 15.16
N LEU A 329 -11.64 16.23 15.79
CA LEU A 329 -11.51 15.25 16.88
C LEU A 329 -12.40 15.63 18.07
N GLN A 330 -12.35 16.90 18.49
CA GLN A 330 -13.18 17.40 19.59
C GLN A 330 -14.67 17.20 19.29
N SER A 331 -15.11 17.56 18.08
CA SER A 331 -16.50 17.37 17.65
C SER A 331 -16.92 15.89 17.58
N ASP A 332 -15.99 14.98 17.35
CA ASP A 332 -16.27 13.55 17.40
C ASP A 332 -16.44 13.06 18.84
N PHE A 333 -15.58 13.49 19.78
CA PHE A 333 -15.74 13.17 21.21
C PHE A 333 -16.99 13.76 21.84
N GLU A 334 -17.42 14.95 21.41
CA GLU A 334 -18.68 15.56 21.86
C GLU A 334 -19.90 14.74 21.39
N ARG A 335 -19.84 14.15 20.19
CA ARG A 335 -20.92 13.31 19.65
C ARG A 335 -20.87 11.88 20.14
N HIS A 336 -19.68 11.35 20.33
CA HIS A 336 -19.39 9.95 20.63
C HIS A 336 -18.30 9.88 21.71
N PRO A 337 -18.62 10.23 22.96
CA PRO A 337 -17.64 10.20 24.04
C PRO A 337 -17.09 8.77 24.19
N PRO A 338 -15.76 8.57 24.23
CA PRO A 338 -15.21 7.25 24.43
C PRO A 338 -15.57 6.71 25.82
N GLU A 339 -15.93 5.43 25.90
CA GLU A 339 -16.04 4.74 27.18
C GLU A 339 -14.65 4.53 27.79
N LEU A 340 -13.70 4.12 26.95
CA LEU A 340 -12.29 3.99 27.30
C LEU A 340 -11.40 4.82 26.38
N ILE A 341 -10.38 5.44 26.95
CA ILE A 341 -9.23 6.00 26.24
C ILE A 341 -8.02 5.12 26.52
N VAL A 342 -7.35 4.65 25.48
CA VAL A 342 -6.16 3.79 25.53
C VAL A 342 -4.97 4.59 25.06
N ASP A 343 -4.02 4.89 25.96
CA ASP A 343 -2.83 5.70 25.68
C ASP A 343 -1.61 4.81 25.46
N THR A 344 -1.30 4.54 24.19
CA THR A 344 -0.16 3.68 23.84
C THR A 344 1.18 4.43 23.85
N SER A 345 1.17 5.76 24.00
CA SER A 345 2.41 6.55 24.12
C SER A 345 3.13 6.30 25.44
N THR A 346 2.44 5.75 26.43
CA THR A 346 3.01 5.46 27.75
C THR A 346 3.97 4.27 27.78
N ASP A 347 3.91 3.40 26.77
CA ASP A 347 4.79 2.23 26.59
C ASP A 347 5.53 2.24 25.24
N ASP A 348 5.55 3.38 24.55
CA ASP A 348 6.23 3.53 23.26
C ASP A 348 5.81 2.52 22.17
N TRP A 349 4.54 2.07 22.21
CA TRP A 349 4.04 1.12 21.23
C TRP A 349 4.16 1.68 19.80
N SER A 350 4.85 0.94 18.93
CA SER A 350 5.17 1.38 17.57
C SER A 350 5.91 2.73 17.52
N ASP A 351 6.83 2.94 18.46
CA ASP A 351 7.66 4.15 18.59
C ASP A 351 6.83 5.44 18.87
N PHE A 352 5.70 5.30 19.57
CA PHE A 352 4.74 6.39 19.78
C PHE A 352 4.96 7.21 21.07
N GLY A 353 5.97 6.85 21.87
CA GLY A 353 6.34 7.48 23.14
C GLY A 353 6.68 8.97 23.08
N PRO A 354 7.24 9.51 21.98
CA PRO A 354 7.47 10.95 21.86
C PRO A 354 6.20 11.83 21.90
N TYR A 355 5.00 11.23 21.79
CA TYR A 355 3.70 11.91 21.64
C TYR A 355 2.73 11.71 22.83
N PRO A 356 3.11 12.08 24.07
CA PRO A 356 2.21 11.94 25.21
C PRO A 356 0.99 12.86 25.07
N MET A 357 -0.19 12.37 25.48
CA MET A 357 -1.45 13.14 25.42
C MET A 357 -1.36 14.52 26.09
N SER A 358 -0.49 14.68 27.10
CA SER A 358 -0.26 15.94 27.81
C SER A 358 0.25 17.08 26.93
N LYS A 359 0.86 16.79 25.77
CA LYS A 359 1.29 17.80 24.80
C LYS A 359 0.18 18.29 23.87
N TYR A 360 -1.02 17.71 23.97
CA TYR A 360 -2.14 17.96 23.08
C TYR A 360 -3.34 18.49 23.85
N PRO A 361 -3.61 19.82 23.82
CA PRO A 361 -4.61 20.44 24.69
C PRO A 361 -5.99 19.79 24.65
N VAL A 362 -6.46 19.36 23.47
CA VAL A 362 -7.76 18.67 23.33
C VAL A 362 -7.82 17.40 24.19
N LEU A 363 -6.75 16.62 24.22
CA LEU A 363 -6.68 15.35 24.95
C LEU A 363 -6.35 15.57 26.42
N ALA A 364 -5.38 16.43 26.70
CA ALA A 364 -5.02 16.80 28.06
C ALA A 364 -6.23 17.34 28.84
N ASN A 365 -7.02 18.22 28.22
CA ASN A 365 -8.22 18.76 28.83
C ASN A 365 -9.34 17.72 28.96
N LEU A 366 -9.55 16.87 27.95
CA LEU A 366 -10.54 15.79 28.01
C LEU A 366 -10.26 14.85 29.18
N VAL A 367 -9.02 14.34 29.27
CA VAL A 367 -8.62 13.41 30.31
C VAL A 367 -8.69 14.07 31.68
N ALA A 368 -8.17 15.28 31.84
CA ALA A 368 -8.14 15.97 33.13
C ALA A 368 -9.55 16.35 33.65
N SER A 369 -10.51 16.61 32.77
CA SER A 369 -11.85 17.06 33.15
C SER A 369 -12.84 15.92 33.34
N SER A 370 -12.74 14.87 32.53
CA SER A 370 -13.85 13.94 32.30
C SER A 370 -13.48 12.47 32.41
N TYR A 371 -12.20 12.14 32.65
CA TYR A 371 -11.74 10.76 32.75
C TYR A 371 -10.81 10.57 33.96
N HIS A 372 -10.65 9.32 34.38
CA HIS A 372 -9.66 8.91 35.37
C HIS A 372 -8.97 7.63 34.92
N ARG A 373 -7.72 7.44 35.34
CA ARG A 373 -6.96 6.21 35.05
C ARG A 373 -7.60 5.04 35.78
N VAL A 374 -7.87 3.95 35.05
CA VAL A 374 -8.47 2.72 35.58
C VAL A 374 -7.53 1.52 35.54
N ALA A 375 -6.57 1.49 34.61
CA ALA A 375 -5.62 0.40 34.50
C ALA A 375 -4.30 0.84 33.88
N THR A 376 -3.28 0.01 34.09
CA THR A 376 -2.09 -0.03 33.24
C THR A 376 -1.80 -1.47 32.90
N ILE A 377 -1.78 -1.78 31.62
CA ILE A 377 -1.60 -3.13 31.10
C ILE A 377 -0.43 -3.05 30.14
N ASP A 378 0.65 -3.73 30.50
CA ASP A 378 1.90 -3.74 29.73
C ASP A 378 2.36 -2.32 29.36
N GLY A 379 2.52 -1.47 30.38
CA GLY A 379 2.89 -0.06 30.24
C GLY A 379 1.81 0.87 29.68
N VAL A 380 0.83 0.35 28.91
CA VAL A 380 -0.27 1.13 28.33
C VAL A 380 -1.25 1.56 29.39
N VAL A 381 -1.50 2.87 29.48
CA VAL A 381 -2.45 3.46 30.43
C VAL A 381 -3.85 3.52 29.82
N ILE A 382 -4.84 3.07 30.59
CA ILE A 382 -6.25 3.09 30.20
C ILE A 382 -7.02 4.03 31.13
N TYR A 383 -7.86 4.88 30.54
CA TYR A 383 -8.73 5.82 31.24
C TYR A 383 -10.19 5.50 30.96
N ALA A 384 -11.03 5.59 31.99
CA ALA A 384 -12.48 5.49 31.86
C ALA A 384 -13.14 6.83 32.22
N ARG A 385 -14.37 7.01 31.73
CA ARG A 385 -15.13 8.22 31.98
C ARG A 385 -15.44 8.39 33.47
N ASN A 386 -15.41 9.62 33.95
CA ASN A 386 -15.90 9.95 35.28
C ASN A 386 -17.41 9.72 35.32
N THR A 387 -17.86 8.91 36.27
CA THR A 387 -19.28 8.64 36.53
C THR A 387 -19.92 9.72 37.38
#